data_AF-A0A2S1YHE3-F1
#
_entry.id   AF-A0A2S1YHE3-F1
#
_cell.length_a   1.000
_cell.length_b   1.000
_cell.length_c   1.000
_cell.angle_alpha   90.00
_cell.angle_beta   90.00
_cell.angle_gamma   90.00
#
_symmetry.space_group_name_H-M   'P 1'
#
loop_
_entity.id
_entity.type
_entity.pdbx_description
1 polymer ?
#
loop_
_entity_poly.entity_id
_entity_poly.type
_entity_poly.pdbx_seq_one_letter_code
_entity_poly.pdbx_strand_id
1 'polypeptide(L)'
;MNNFRLFFLLTFYLTLNSCNQKTENVSLNENNIKDERIILKEGTKDEVEGTYTNTAGDCPISLIISKDKNEYQYVFKTAIRTLKGKARYSHNNSGEKYLVLEGIQWDEYEGDISNEEENDSLSSKELEIPVGIDALYVKDTLTIQNYGNAMNSYTKISECGLKYIQLIKKGNSKK
;
A
#
# COMPACT_ATOMS: atom_id res chain seq x y z
N MET A 1 -40.31 46.92 35.49
CA MET A 1 -41.02 46.12 34.48
C MET A 1 -40.44 44.71 34.48
N ASN A 2 -41.26 43.79 34.95
CA ASN A 2 -41.34 42.34 34.71
C ASN A 2 -40.05 41.51 34.53
N ASN A 3 -39.79 40.76 35.59
CA ASN A 3 -39.23 39.41 35.54
C ASN A 3 -40.19 38.47 34.79
N PHE A 4 -39.69 37.69 33.84
CA PHE A 4 -40.24 36.34 33.60
C PHE A 4 -39.18 35.44 32.97
N ARG A 5 -38.80 34.41 33.72
CA ARG A 5 -37.95 33.30 33.28
C ARG A 5 -38.78 32.38 32.39
N LEU A 6 -38.23 31.91 31.28
CA LEU A 6 -38.68 30.64 30.70
C LEU A 6 -37.48 29.82 30.22
N PHE A 7 -37.28 28.72 30.95
CA PHE A 7 -36.40 27.60 30.70
C PHE A 7 -36.84 26.87 29.43
N PHE A 8 -35.92 26.54 28.53
CA PHE A 8 -36.11 25.43 27.59
C PHE A 8 -34.83 24.61 27.52
N LEU A 9 -34.75 23.63 28.42
CA LEU A 9 -33.87 22.47 28.33
C LEU A 9 -34.46 21.54 27.25
N LEU A 10 -33.75 21.36 26.14
CA LEU A 10 -34.08 20.31 25.17
C LEU A 10 -33.09 19.16 25.37
N THR A 11 -33.39 18.29 26.33
CA THR A 11 -32.70 17.01 26.53
C THR A 11 -33.24 16.00 25.52
N PHE A 12 -32.44 15.72 24.49
CA PHE A 12 -32.73 14.70 23.49
C PHE A 12 -32.45 13.31 24.08
N TYR A 13 -33.45 12.71 24.72
CA TYR A 13 -33.43 11.31 25.12
C TYR A 13 -33.67 10.42 23.90
N LEU A 14 -32.60 9.85 23.33
CA LEU A 14 -32.70 8.71 22.42
C LEU A 14 -32.65 7.43 23.26
N THR A 15 -33.80 6.83 23.48
CA THR A 15 -33.92 5.48 24.05
C THR A 15 -33.54 4.46 22.98
N LEU A 16 -32.31 3.94 23.07
CA LEU A 16 -31.91 2.74 22.34
C LEU A 16 -32.58 1.53 23.01
N ASN A 17 -33.65 1.03 22.39
CA ASN A 17 -34.14 -0.32 22.62
C ASN A 17 -33.12 -1.31 22.02
N SER A 18 -32.25 -1.89 22.84
CA SER A 18 -31.49 -3.10 22.47
C SER A 18 -32.25 -4.31 23.01
N CYS A 19 -32.73 -5.15 22.10
CA CYS A 19 -33.30 -6.46 22.44
C CYS A 19 -32.24 -7.34 23.11
N ASN A 20 -32.61 -7.81 24.30
CA ASN A 20 -31.94 -8.87 25.04
C ASN A 20 -32.50 -10.20 24.52
N GLN A 21 -31.74 -10.95 23.72
CA GLN A 21 -32.03 -12.37 23.51
C GLN A 21 -30.98 -13.21 24.22
N LYS A 22 -31.45 -13.74 25.34
CA LYS A 22 -30.90 -14.74 26.24
C LYS A 22 -30.30 -15.91 25.45
N THR A 23 -29.01 -16.16 25.67
CA THR A 23 -28.31 -17.38 25.30
C THR A 23 -28.94 -18.57 26.03
N GLU A 24 -29.52 -19.50 25.29
CA GLU A 24 -29.97 -20.78 25.82
C GLU A 24 -28.82 -21.79 25.70
N ASN A 25 -28.40 -22.32 26.85
CA ASN A 25 -27.47 -23.43 26.94
C ASN A 25 -28.18 -24.70 26.46
N VAL A 26 -27.65 -25.36 25.44
CA VAL A 26 -28.01 -26.75 25.11
C VAL A 26 -26.74 -27.59 25.01
N SER A 27 -26.82 -28.67 25.76
CA SER A 27 -25.83 -29.70 26.08
C SER A 27 -25.09 -30.32 24.90
N LEU A 28 -23.79 -30.59 25.14
CA LEU A 28 -22.99 -31.60 24.45
C LEU A 28 -23.72 -32.94 24.39
N ASN A 29 -23.82 -33.52 23.20
CA ASN A 29 -23.88 -34.96 23.05
C ASN A 29 -23.05 -35.39 21.83
N GLU A 30 -22.18 -36.36 22.07
CA GLU A 30 -21.28 -36.97 21.08
C GLU A 30 -22.06 -37.84 20.07
N ASN A 31 -21.38 -38.09 18.95
CA ASN A 31 -21.63 -39.07 17.90
C ASN A 31 -22.43 -38.58 16.68
N ASN A 32 -21.72 -38.23 15.61
CA ASN A 32 -21.68 -39.05 14.38
C ASN A 32 -20.69 -38.48 13.34
N ILE A 33 -19.88 -39.39 12.81
CA ILE A 33 -18.83 -39.17 11.80
C ILE A 33 -19.47 -39.11 10.41
N LYS A 34 -18.83 -38.32 9.53
CA LYS A 34 -18.90 -38.28 8.04
C LYS A 34 -19.83 -37.21 7.47
N ASP A 35 -19.26 -36.06 7.14
CA ASP A 35 -19.11 -35.57 5.75
C ASP A 35 -18.43 -34.20 5.83
N GLU A 36 -17.12 -34.19 6.05
CA GLU A 36 -16.32 -32.97 5.91
C GLU A 36 -16.19 -32.69 4.42
N ARG A 37 -17.23 -32.09 3.84
CA ARG A 37 -17.08 -31.30 2.63
C ARG A 37 -16.11 -30.20 3.00
N ILE A 38 -14.84 -30.40 2.65
CA ILE A 38 -13.88 -29.33 2.44
C ILE A 38 -14.54 -28.43 1.37
N ILE A 39 -15.31 -27.46 1.84
CA ILE A 39 -15.62 -26.28 1.09
C ILE A 39 -14.26 -25.63 0.90
N LEU A 40 -13.62 -25.95 -0.23
CA LEU A 40 -12.61 -25.11 -0.83
C LEU A 40 -13.25 -23.73 -0.87
N LYS A 41 -12.96 -22.90 0.14
CA LYS A 41 -13.20 -21.47 0.07
C LYS A 41 -12.56 -21.06 -1.23
N GLU A 42 -13.40 -20.72 -2.20
CA GLU A 42 -12.99 -20.01 -3.39
C GLU A 42 -12.10 -18.87 -2.88
N GLY A 43 -10.79 -19.01 -3.15
CA GLY A 43 -9.77 -18.24 -2.44
C GLY A 43 -10.11 -16.77 -2.57
N THR A 44 -10.30 -16.09 -1.44
CA THR A 44 -10.49 -14.65 -1.43
C THR A 44 -9.34 -14.05 -2.23
N LYS A 45 -9.65 -13.50 -3.40
CA LYS A 45 -8.68 -12.92 -4.31
C LYS A 45 -7.84 -11.92 -3.50
N ASP A 46 -6.54 -12.17 -3.42
CA ASP A 46 -5.66 -11.28 -2.68
C ASP A 46 -5.69 -9.89 -3.33
N GLU A 47 -5.82 -8.87 -2.49
CA GLU A 47 -5.98 -7.49 -2.93
C GLU A 47 -4.78 -7.07 -3.78
N VAL A 48 -3.56 -7.46 -3.41
CA VAL A 48 -2.32 -6.94 -3.96
C VAL A 48 -1.68 -7.91 -4.96
N GLU A 49 -1.86 -9.22 -4.82
CA GLU A 49 -1.32 -10.18 -5.79
C GLU A 49 -1.81 -9.90 -7.21
N GLY A 50 -0.90 -9.92 -8.17
CA GLY A 50 -1.21 -9.71 -9.57
C GLY A 50 -0.04 -9.25 -10.40
N THR A 51 -0.29 -9.09 -11.70
CA THR A 51 0.66 -8.48 -12.64
C THR A 51 0.26 -7.05 -12.91
N TYR A 52 1.17 -6.12 -12.68
CA TYR A 52 1.02 -4.70 -12.92
C TYR A 52 1.91 -4.29 -14.07
N THR A 53 1.41 -3.41 -14.94
CA THR A 53 2.19 -2.90 -16.07
C THR A 53 2.03 -1.40 -16.23
N ASN A 54 3.11 -0.74 -16.61
CA ASN A 54 3.05 0.60 -17.18
C ASN A 54 3.08 0.46 -18.72
N THR A 55 2.11 1.08 -19.39
CA THR A 55 2.05 1.13 -20.86
C THR A 55 2.14 2.57 -21.38
N ALA A 56 2.52 3.53 -20.52
CA ALA A 56 2.55 4.94 -20.87
C ALA A 56 3.99 5.35 -21.24
N GLY A 57 4.20 5.68 -22.52
CA GLY A 57 5.49 6.16 -23.03
C GLY A 57 6.57 5.10 -23.19
N ASP A 58 7.82 5.53 -23.29
CA ASP A 58 9.01 4.70 -23.54
C ASP A 58 9.56 4.00 -22.27
N CYS A 59 8.72 3.81 -21.26
CA CYS A 59 9.08 3.18 -19.98
C CYS A 59 8.25 1.91 -19.71
N PRO A 60 8.53 0.79 -20.42
CA PRO A 60 7.84 -0.46 -20.18
C PRO A 60 8.34 -1.09 -18.87
N ILE A 61 7.51 -1.01 -17.83
CA ILE A 61 7.75 -1.68 -16.54
C ILE A 61 6.67 -2.74 -16.31
N SER A 62 7.10 -3.92 -15.88
CA SER A 62 6.22 -4.98 -15.40
C SER A 62 6.60 -5.37 -13.98
N LEU A 63 5.62 -5.38 -13.09
CA LEU A 63 5.77 -5.80 -11.70
C LEU A 63 4.80 -6.95 -11.44
N ILE A 64 5.32 -8.09 -11.00
CA ILE A 64 4.50 -9.23 -10.59
C ILE A 64 4.60 -9.32 -9.07
N ILE A 65 3.46 -9.26 -8.39
CA ILE A 65 3.36 -9.51 -6.95
C ILE A 65 2.72 -10.87 -6.75
N SER A 66 3.38 -11.72 -5.98
CA SER A 66 2.89 -13.04 -5.55
C SER A 66 3.00 -13.15 -4.05
N LYS A 67 2.15 -13.96 -3.43
CA LYS A 67 2.13 -14.23 -2.01
C LYS A 67 2.36 -15.72 -1.79
N ASP A 68 3.42 -16.04 -1.08
CA ASP A 68 3.61 -17.40 -0.56
C ASP A 68 3.29 -17.38 0.93
N LYS A 69 2.26 -18.14 1.31
CA LYS A 69 1.67 -18.13 2.65
C LYS A 69 1.23 -16.72 3.05
N ASN A 70 2.08 -16.00 3.79
CA ASN A 70 1.82 -14.66 4.32
C ASN A 70 2.88 -13.63 3.92
N GLU A 71 3.84 -14.00 3.06
CA GLU A 71 4.91 -13.09 2.63
C GLU A 71 4.73 -12.75 1.15
N TYR A 72 4.70 -11.46 0.83
CA TYR A 72 4.69 -11.02 -0.55
C TYR A 72 6.09 -11.02 -1.13
N GLN A 73 6.18 -11.44 -2.37
CA GLN A 73 7.39 -11.43 -3.19
C GLN A 73 7.09 -10.68 -4.48
N TYR A 74 8.13 -10.12 -5.09
CA TYR A 74 8.00 -9.43 -6.35
C TYR A 74 8.96 -9.96 -7.42
N VAL A 75 8.55 -9.79 -8.67
CA VAL A 75 9.43 -9.79 -9.85
C VAL A 75 9.25 -8.44 -10.55
N PHE A 76 10.28 -7.62 -10.54
CA PHE A 76 10.29 -6.28 -11.13
C PHE A 76 11.12 -6.32 -12.41
N LYS A 77 10.54 -5.91 -13.53
CA LYS A 77 11.16 -5.95 -14.85
C LYS A 77 11.09 -4.58 -15.50
N THR A 78 12.23 -4.13 -16.00
CA THR A 78 12.37 -2.95 -16.86
C THR A 78 12.97 -3.38 -18.20
N ALA A 79 13.30 -2.41 -19.06
CA ALA A 79 14.02 -2.68 -20.30
C ALA A 79 15.43 -3.26 -20.08
N ILE A 80 16.07 -2.96 -18.93
CA ILE A 80 17.49 -3.28 -18.70
C ILE A 80 17.72 -4.28 -17.57
N ARG A 81 16.79 -4.42 -16.61
CA ARG A 81 16.96 -5.30 -15.45
C ARG A 81 15.72 -6.10 -15.10
N THR A 82 15.97 -7.26 -14.49
CA THR A 82 14.95 -8.08 -13.83
C THR A 82 15.43 -8.36 -12.42
N LEU A 83 14.69 -7.86 -11.43
CA LEU A 83 14.98 -8.02 -10.01
C LEU A 83 13.89 -8.85 -9.35
N LYS A 84 14.27 -9.55 -8.28
CA LYS A 84 13.35 -10.30 -7.42
C LYS A 84 13.64 -9.98 -5.98
N GLY A 85 12.60 -9.94 -5.16
CA GLY A 85 12.77 -9.66 -3.74
C GLY A 85 11.47 -9.78 -2.98
N LYS A 86 11.50 -9.31 -1.74
CA LYS A 86 10.34 -9.27 -0.84
C LYS A 86 9.57 -7.98 -1.05
N ALA A 87 8.26 -8.06 -0.91
CA ALA A 87 7.40 -6.89 -0.87
C ALA A 87 6.71 -6.80 0.49
N ARG A 88 6.60 -5.59 1.04
CA ARG A 88 5.83 -5.33 2.26
C ARG A 88 4.62 -4.50 1.94
N TYR A 89 3.45 -5.03 2.28
CA TYR A 89 2.19 -4.31 2.17
C TYR A 89 1.81 -3.77 3.54
N SER A 90 1.47 -2.48 3.61
CA SER A 90 1.06 -1.81 4.85
C SER A 90 0.00 -0.76 4.56
N HIS A 91 -0.58 -0.20 5.62
CA HIS A 91 -1.42 0.98 5.55
C HIS A 91 -1.04 1.95 6.67
N ASN A 92 -1.25 3.24 6.44
CA ASN A 92 -1.06 4.26 7.48
C ASN A 92 -2.33 4.50 8.29
N ASN A 93 -2.26 5.39 9.28
CA ASN A 93 -3.39 5.74 10.15
C ASN A 93 -4.56 6.40 9.40
N SER A 94 -4.30 6.97 8.23
CA SER A 94 -5.33 7.56 7.35
C SER A 94 -5.97 6.53 6.41
N GLY A 95 -5.53 5.27 6.44
CA GLY A 95 -6.02 4.19 5.59
C GLY A 95 -5.40 4.15 4.19
N GLU A 96 -4.40 4.99 3.91
CA GLU A 96 -3.64 4.91 2.67
C GLU A 96 -2.78 3.65 2.67
N LYS A 97 -2.78 2.94 1.55
CA LYS A 97 -2.14 1.64 1.40
C LYS A 97 -0.83 1.79 0.64
N TYR A 98 0.21 1.10 1.08
CA TYR A 98 1.53 1.17 0.49
C TYR A 98 2.09 -0.22 0.23
N LEU A 99 2.86 -0.33 -0.85
CA LEU A 99 3.67 -1.49 -1.16
C LEU A 99 5.13 -1.06 -1.25
N VAL A 100 6.01 -1.69 -0.48
CA VAL A 100 7.46 -1.43 -0.52
C VAL A 100 8.14 -2.63 -1.17
N LEU A 101 8.83 -2.41 -2.29
CA LEU A 101 9.69 -3.39 -2.95
C LEU A 101 11.08 -3.32 -2.32
N GLU A 102 11.44 -4.30 -1.50
CA GLU A 102 12.72 -4.30 -0.77
C GLU A 102 13.90 -4.63 -1.69
N GLY A 103 15.08 -4.09 -1.37
CA GLY A 103 16.34 -4.49 -2.01
C GLY A 103 16.62 -3.85 -3.38
N ILE A 104 15.79 -2.92 -3.84
CA ILE A 104 16.07 -2.14 -5.06
C ILE A 104 16.76 -0.83 -4.66
N GLN A 105 18.06 -0.72 -4.92
CA GLN A 105 18.80 0.51 -4.73
C GLN A 105 18.34 1.57 -5.76
N TRP A 106 18.22 2.83 -5.33
CA TRP A 106 17.93 3.93 -6.24
C TRP A 106 19.11 4.15 -7.18
N ASP A 107 18.87 4.70 -8.36
CA ASP A 107 19.93 4.90 -9.34
C ASP A 107 20.72 6.19 -9.04
N GLU A 108 20.06 7.22 -8.50
CA GLU A 108 20.69 8.50 -8.14
C GLU A 108 20.10 9.03 -6.83
N TYR A 109 20.97 9.61 -5.98
CA TYR A 109 20.57 10.27 -4.74
C TYR A 109 21.59 11.34 -4.35
N GLU A 110 21.18 12.61 -4.39
CA GLU A 110 22.01 13.76 -4.00
C GLU A 110 21.62 14.28 -2.61
N GLY A 111 20.54 13.77 -2.02
CA GLY A 111 20.10 14.14 -0.67
C GLY A 111 19.47 15.53 -0.59
N ASP A 112 19.29 15.99 0.65
CA ASP A 112 18.76 17.32 0.95
C ASP A 112 19.87 18.37 0.81
N ILE A 113 19.80 19.15 -0.28
CA ILE A 113 20.77 20.19 -0.60
C ILE A 113 20.28 21.59 -0.20
N SER A 114 19.22 21.69 0.62
CA SER A 114 18.61 22.98 0.96
C SER A 114 19.54 23.94 1.72
N ASN A 115 20.61 23.42 2.32
CA ASN A 115 21.53 24.15 3.19
C ASN A 115 23.00 24.09 2.71
N GLU A 116 23.26 23.67 1.47
CA GLU A 116 24.62 23.69 0.94
C GLU A 116 25.03 25.13 0.59
N GLU A 117 26.02 25.67 1.30
CA GLU A 117 26.60 26.97 0.99
C GLU A 117 27.51 26.87 -0.25
N GLU A 118 27.43 27.84 -1.17
CA GLU A 118 28.13 27.86 -2.46
C GLU A 118 29.68 27.80 -2.40
N ASN A 119 30.29 27.78 -1.21
CA ASN A 119 31.74 27.91 -1.02
C ASN A 119 32.40 26.87 -0.11
N ASP A 120 31.75 25.75 0.18
CA ASP A 120 32.43 24.67 0.90
C ASP A 120 33.01 23.64 -0.06
N SER A 121 34.32 23.74 -0.30
CA SER A 121 35.17 22.64 -0.79
C SER A 121 35.30 21.51 0.26
N LEU A 122 34.25 21.27 1.05
CA LEU A 122 34.23 20.29 2.12
C LEU A 122 33.65 18.99 1.59
N SER A 123 34.56 18.03 1.40
CA SER A 123 34.34 16.59 1.58
C SER A 123 33.00 16.10 1.04
N SER A 124 33.00 15.59 -0.19
CA SER A 124 31.96 14.71 -0.74
C SER A 124 31.51 13.72 0.33
N LYS A 125 30.44 14.06 1.05
CA LYS A 125 29.87 13.18 2.06
C LYS A 125 29.40 11.98 1.26
N GLU A 126 29.98 10.82 1.53
CA GLU A 126 29.58 9.60 0.84
C GLU A 126 28.14 9.32 1.26
N LEU A 127 27.20 9.75 0.43
CA LEU A 127 25.77 9.60 0.68
C LEU A 127 25.42 8.15 0.43
N GLU A 128 24.89 7.49 1.45
CA GLU A 128 24.36 6.14 1.30
C GLU A 128 23.09 6.23 0.43
N ILE A 129 23.13 5.55 -0.72
CA ILE A 129 21.99 5.51 -1.64
C ILE A 129 20.87 4.67 -1.01
N PRO A 130 19.64 5.20 -0.90
CA PRO A 130 18.52 4.48 -0.31
C PRO A 130 18.20 3.17 -1.04
N VAL A 131 17.71 2.20 -0.27
CA VAL A 131 17.31 0.89 -0.75
C VAL A 131 15.83 0.64 -0.47
N GLY A 132 15.11 0.30 -1.53
CA GLY A 132 13.69 -0.01 -1.53
C GLY A 132 12.89 1.02 -2.31
N ILE A 133 11.86 0.55 -3.01
CA ILE A 133 10.94 1.42 -3.76
C ILE A 133 9.55 1.33 -3.14
N ASP A 134 9.07 2.44 -2.60
CA ASP A 134 7.71 2.60 -2.14
C ASP A 134 6.75 2.95 -3.29
N ALA A 135 5.55 2.40 -3.20
CA ALA A 135 4.45 2.69 -4.11
C ALA A 135 3.15 2.89 -3.33
N LEU A 136 2.43 3.97 -3.65
CA LEU A 136 1.06 4.19 -3.16
C LEU A 136 0.11 3.25 -3.91
N TYR A 137 -0.72 2.51 -3.18
CA TYR A 137 -1.69 1.58 -3.72
C TYR A 137 -3.12 2.13 -3.62
N VAL A 138 -3.75 2.39 -4.76
CA VAL A 138 -5.14 2.84 -4.84
C VAL A 138 -5.91 2.01 -5.85
N LYS A 139 -6.91 1.27 -5.37
CA LYS A 139 -7.76 0.34 -6.13
C LYS A 139 -6.96 -0.79 -6.79
N ASP A 140 -6.39 -0.52 -7.95
CA ASP A 140 -5.64 -1.46 -8.80
C ASP A 140 -4.40 -0.77 -9.39
N THR A 141 -3.99 0.36 -8.84
CA THR A 141 -2.86 1.16 -9.34
C THR A 141 -1.81 1.32 -8.26
N LEU A 142 -0.57 0.98 -8.60
CA LEU A 142 0.62 1.32 -7.83
C LEU A 142 1.25 2.57 -8.43
N THR A 143 1.43 3.61 -7.63
CA THR A 143 2.08 4.86 -8.06
C THR A 143 3.42 5.01 -7.35
N ILE A 144 4.50 5.03 -8.11
CA ILE A 144 5.86 5.27 -7.64
C ILE A 144 6.23 6.72 -7.99
N GLN A 145 6.67 7.51 -7.02
CA GLN A 145 7.39 8.75 -7.30
C GLN A 145 8.83 8.41 -7.66
N ASN A 146 9.22 8.66 -8.91
CA ASN A 146 10.53 8.31 -9.43
C ASN A 146 11.56 9.42 -9.22
N TYR A 147 11.14 10.67 -9.36
CA TYR A 147 12.02 11.84 -9.23
C TYR A 147 11.70 12.67 -8.00
N GLY A 148 12.77 13.17 -7.40
CA GLY A 148 12.76 14.19 -6.36
C GLY A 148 12.37 15.58 -6.86
N ASN A 149 12.74 16.59 -6.08
CA ASN A 149 12.61 18.00 -6.44
C ASN A 149 13.99 18.69 -6.34
N ALA A 150 14.06 19.97 -6.65
CA ALA A 150 15.33 20.71 -6.66
C ALA A 150 16.03 20.80 -5.29
N MET A 151 15.32 20.57 -4.18
CA MET A 151 15.89 20.59 -2.82
C MET A 151 16.21 19.19 -2.31
N ASN A 152 15.58 18.16 -2.85
CA ASN A 152 15.85 16.76 -2.54
C ASN A 152 15.86 15.97 -3.85
N SER A 153 17.04 15.91 -4.47
CA SER A 153 17.24 15.36 -5.81
C SER A 153 17.55 13.87 -5.73
N TYR A 154 16.76 13.09 -6.47
CA TYR A 154 16.90 11.64 -6.56
C TYR A 154 16.22 11.09 -7.80
N THR A 155 16.69 9.92 -8.24
CA THR A 155 16.10 9.12 -9.31
C THR A 155 16.06 7.66 -8.86
N LYS A 156 14.86 7.08 -8.70
CA LYS A 156 14.72 5.67 -8.27
C LYS A 156 15.02 4.68 -9.40
N ILE A 157 14.53 4.97 -10.60
CA ILE A 157 14.60 4.13 -11.81
C ILE A 157 14.98 5.06 -12.98
N SER A 158 16.27 5.20 -13.26
CA SER A 158 16.86 6.07 -14.28
C SER A 158 16.48 5.66 -15.69
N GLU A 159 16.21 4.37 -15.92
CA GLU A 159 15.70 3.88 -17.20
C GLU A 159 14.23 4.26 -17.46
N CYS A 160 13.60 5.02 -16.56
CA CYS A 160 12.24 5.51 -16.70
C CYS A 160 12.18 7.04 -16.55
N GLY A 161 12.00 7.76 -17.67
CA GLY A 161 11.93 9.23 -17.69
C GLY A 161 10.68 9.86 -17.05
N LEU A 162 9.81 9.08 -16.39
CA LEU A 162 8.56 9.58 -15.82
C LEU A 162 8.73 9.98 -14.36
N LYS A 163 8.23 11.17 -13.98
CA LYS A 163 8.18 11.61 -12.56
C LYS A 163 7.32 10.72 -11.68
N TYR A 164 6.19 10.28 -12.21
CA TYR A 164 5.31 9.33 -11.54
C TYR A 164 5.10 8.13 -12.44
N ILE A 165 5.48 6.96 -11.95
CA ILE A 165 5.30 5.69 -12.65
C ILE A 165 4.01 5.07 -12.11
N GLN A 166 3.00 4.99 -12.97
CA GLN A 166 1.73 4.32 -12.65
C GLN A 166 1.74 2.91 -13.22
N LEU A 167 1.66 1.91 -12.36
CA LEU A 167 1.57 0.51 -12.72
C LEU A 167 0.15 0.03 -12.45
N ILE A 168 -0.57 -0.34 -13.51
CA ILE A 168 -1.97 -0.74 -13.43
C ILE A 168 -2.05 -2.26 -13.41
N LYS A 169 -2.78 -2.80 -12.43
CA LYS A 169 -3.05 -4.24 -12.31
C LYS A 169 -3.78 -4.69 -13.56
N LYS A 170 -3.26 -5.70 -14.23
CA LYS A 170 -3.98 -6.39 -15.30
C LYS A 170 -5.21 -7.03 -14.66
N GLY A 171 -6.39 -6.58 -15.08
CA GLY A 171 -7.62 -7.24 -14.73
C GLY A 171 -7.57 -8.70 -15.18
N ASN A 172 -8.21 -9.60 -14.43
CA ASN A 172 -8.68 -10.86 -14.99
C ASN A 172 -9.81 -10.50 -15.96
N SER A 173 -9.49 -9.85 -17.08
CA SER A 173 -10.45 -9.59 -18.13
C SER A 173 -10.86 -10.96 -18.64
N LYS A 174 -12.05 -11.41 -18.21
CA LYS A 174 -12.75 -12.52 -18.87
C LYS A 174 -12.81 -12.13 -20.34
N LYS A 175 -12.02 -12.83 -21.14
CA LYS A 175 -12.05 -12.76 -22.59
C LYS A 175 -13.28 -13.50 -23.09
#